data_AF-A0AA90QP84-F1
#
_entry.id   AF-A0AA90QP84-F1
#
_cell.length_a   1.000
_cell.length_b   1.000
_cell.length_c   1.000
_cell.angle_alpha   90.00
_cell.angle_beta   90.00
_cell.angle_gamma   90.00
#
_symmetry.space_group_name_H-M   'P 1'
#
loop_
_entity.id
_entity.type
_entity.pdbx_description
1 polymer ?
#
loop_
_entity_poly.entity_id
_entity_poly.type
_entity_poly.pdbx_seq_one_letter_code
_entity_poly.pdbx_strand_id
1 'polypeptide(L)'
;MLTWLYDEAGRASAILDEFCLRTIGGDPAGFVFGLSAFSLKGEHIGWFEDGVFYDVENRILGFLAGARGMARDVPILLPPPPEPALRKRPNVPTLRARPLRRAAGGWSRHVLLDYVDTSAALAPVSALLPAARTALNDLPG
;
A
#
# COMPACT_ATOMS: atom_id res chain seq x y z
N MET A 1 -2.67 6.18 17.82
CA MET A 1 -1.23 6.49 17.70
C MET A 1 -0.93 6.75 16.23
N LEU A 2 -0.31 7.90 15.94
CA LEU A 2 0.13 8.28 14.60
C LEU A 2 1.60 7.93 14.44
N THR A 3 1.97 7.24 13.36
CA THR A 3 3.35 6.82 13.08
C THR A 3 3.66 6.97 11.60
N TRP A 4 4.89 7.39 11.29
CA TRP A 4 5.37 7.47 9.91
C TRP A 4 5.84 6.10 9.39
N LEU A 5 5.47 5.80 8.15
CA LEU A 5 6.06 4.74 7.35
C LEU A 5 7.16 5.33 6.49
N TYR A 6 8.32 4.68 6.52
CA TYR A 6 9.51 5.05 5.78
C TYR A 6 9.72 4.12 4.59
N ASP A 7 10.18 4.67 3.47
CA ASP A 7 10.54 3.91 2.27
C ASP A 7 12.00 3.40 2.31
N GLU A 8 12.44 2.75 1.23
CA GLU A 8 13.81 2.22 1.07
C GLU A 8 14.90 3.28 1.27
N ALA A 9 14.61 4.55 1.01
CA ALA A 9 15.55 5.65 1.19
C ALA A 9 15.50 6.26 2.60
N GLY A 10 14.69 5.70 3.51
CA GLY A 10 14.49 6.24 4.86
C GLY A 10 13.65 7.52 4.88
N ARG A 11 12.86 7.78 3.82
CA ARG A 11 11.99 8.96 3.75
C ARG A 11 10.58 8.60 4.22
N ALA A 12 10.00 9.47 5.04
CA ALA A 12 8.63 9.34 5.48
C ALA A 12 7.68 9.57 4.28
N SER A 13 6.97 8.52 3.89
CA SER A 13 6.22 8.48 2.62
C SER A 13 4.75 8.08 2.80
N ALA A 14 4.35 7.60 3.99
CA ALA A 14 2.96 7.38 4.36
C ALA A 14 2.78 7.44 5.89
N ILE A 15 1.53 7.45 6.36
CA ILE A 15 1.19 7.52 7.78
C ILE A 15 0.32 6.31 8.16
N LEU A 16 0.63 5.72 9.31
CA LEU A 16 -0.23 4.77 10.00
C LEU A 16 -0.85 5.46 11.22
N ASP A 17 -2.16 5.71 11.15
CA ASP A 17 -2.98 6.27 12.23
C ASP A 17 -3.83 5.15 12.83
N GLU A 18 -3.32 4.54 13.90
CA GLU A 18 -3.84 3.31 14.53
C GLU A 18 -3.89 2.14 13.55
N PHE A 19 -5.02 1.97 12.88
CA PHE A 19 -5.26 0.94 11.86
C PHE A 19 -5.52 1.55 10.48
N CYS A 20 -5.50 2.87 10.33
CA CYS A 20 -5.76 3.54 9.05
C CYS A 20 -4.45 3.91 8.38
N LEU A 21 -4.22 3.37 7.18
CA LEU A 21 -3.16 3.83 6.28
C LEU A 21 -3.61 5.13 5.65
N ARG A 22 -2.70 6.10 5.59
CA ARG A 22 -2.93 7.42 5.05
C ARG A 22 -1.78 7.87 4.17
N THR A 23 -2.11 8.71 3.20
CA THR A 23 -1.13 9.42 2.37
C THR A 23 -0.30 10.39 3.22
N ILE A 24 0.80 10.89 2.67
CA ILE A 24 1.62 11.94 3.31
C ILE A 24 0.82 13.21 3.61
N GLY A 25 -0.28 13.46 2.87
CA GLY A 25 -1.20 14.58 3.09
C GLY A 25 -2.26 14.35 4.17
N GLY A 26 -2.27 13.17 4.81
CA GLY A 26 -3.25 12.83 5.85
C GLY A 26 -4.58 12.27 5.32
N ASP A 27 -4.68 12.00 4.02
CA ASP A 27 -5.87 11.39 3.42
C ASP A 27 -5.92 9.89 3.68
N PRO A 28 -7.07 9.32 4.09
CA PRO A 28 -7.25 7.88 4.19
C PRO A 28 -6.95 7.18 2.87
N ALA A 29 -6.17 6.11 2.94
CA ALA A 29 -5.75 5.32 1.78
C ALA A 29 -6.03 3.82 1.94
N GLY A 30 -6.20 3.36 3.19
CA GLY A 30 -6.49 1.97 3.47
C GLY A 30 -6.57 1.68 4.96
N PHE A 31 -6.59 0.39 5.26
CA PHE A 31 -6.70 -0.13 6.62
C PHE A 31 -5.71 -1.27 6.84
N VAL A 32 -5.18 -1.38 8.05
CA VAL A 32 -4.40 -2.53 8.52
C VAL A 32 -5.24 -3.27 9.55
N PHE A 33 -5.49 -4.56 9.30
CA PHE A 33 -6.18 -5.44 10.24
C PHE A 33 -5.46 -6.78 10.35
N GLY A 34 -5.09 -7.15 11.58
CA GLY A 34 -4.25 -8.31 11.85
C GLY A 34 -2.90 -8.16 11.15
N LEU A 35 -2.60 -9.09 10.22
CA LEU A 35 -1.36 -9.11 9.44
C LEU A 35 -1.53 -8.61 8.01
N SER A 36 -2.64 -7.93 7.70
CA SER A 36 -2.99 -7.56 6.33
C SER A 36 -3.35 -6.09 6.20
N ALA A 37 -3.00 -5.56 5.04
CA ALA A 37 -3.39 -4.24 4.58
C ALA A 37 -4.49 -4.36 3.53
N PHE A 38 -5.44 -3.44 3.59
CA PHE A 38 -6.62 -3.40 2.74
C PHE A 38 -6.81 -2.00 2.16
N SER A 39 -7.33 -1.91 0.94
CA SER A 39 -7.76 -0.64 0.34
C SER A 39 -9.02 -0.12 1.05
N LEU A 40 -9.42 1.12 0.72
CA LEU A 40 -10.69 1.70 1.17
C LEU A 40 -11.94 0.92 0.69
N LYS A 41 -11.79 0.03 -0.29
CA LYS A 41 -12.84 -0.88 -0.78
C LYS A 41 -12.83 -2.25 -0.08
N GLY A 42 -11.89 -2.47 0.85
CA GLY A 42 -11.74 -3.74 1.54
C GLY A 42 -10.99 -4.79 0.73
N GLU A 43 -10.30 -4.41 -0.35
CA GLU A 43 -9.48 -5.32 -1.16
C GLU A 43 -8.12 -5.51 -0.50
N HIS A 44 -7.60 -6.73 -0.48
CA HIS A 44 -6.28 -6.99 0.09
C HIS A 44 -5.19 -6.37 -0.79
N ILE A 45 -4.45 -5.42 -0.24
CA ILE A 45 -3.36 -4.70 -0.92
C ILE A 45 -1.98 -5.09 -0.38
N GLY A 46 -1.90 -5.98 0.61
CA GLY A 46 -0.59 -6.40 1.11
C GLY A 46 -0.62 -6.91 2.53
N TRP A 47 0.57 -7.09 3.08
CA TRP A 47 0.75 -7.60 4.45
C TRP A 47 1.39 -6.54 5.33
N PHE A 48 1.02 -6.53 6.60
CA PHE A 48 1.65 -5.66 7.58
C PHE A 48 2.07 -6.50 8.76
N GLU A 49 3.37 -6.67 8.97
CA GLU A 49 3.91 -7.60 9.96
C GLU A 49 5.23 -7.07 10.51
N ASP A 50 5.38 -7.15 11.84
CA ASP A 50 6.59 -6.70 12.56
C ASP A 50 7.04 -5.28 12.22
N GLY A 51 6.06 -4.40 11.95
CA GLY A 51 6.27 -3.01 11.58
C GLY A 51 6.68 -2.80 10.12
N VAL A 52 6.63 -3.82 9.28
CA VAL A 52 6.96 -3.74 7.85
C VAL A 52 5.70 -3.89 7.01
N PHE A 53 5.53 -3.00 6.05
CA PHE A 53 4.47 -3.04 5.06
C PHE A 53 5.00 -3.70 3.78
N TYR A 54 4.33 -4.78 3.35
CA TYR A 54 4.63 -5.54 2.15
C TYR A 54 3.52 -5.37 1.12
N ASP A 55 3.88 -5.36 -0.16
CA ASP A 55 2.93 -5.43 -1.27
C ASP A 55 2.29 -6.82 -1.40
N VAL A 56 1.36 -6.96 -2.36
CA VAL A 56 0.70 -8.24 -2.70
C VAL A 56 1.63 -9.34 -3.24
N GLU A 57 2.87 -9.02 -3.61
CA GLU A 57 3.90 -9.99 -4.00
C GLU A 57 4.80 -10.41 -2.82
N ASN A 58 4.51 -9.91 -1.62
CA ASN A 58 5.27 -10.09 -0.38
C ASN A 58 6.68 -9.48 -0.45
N ARG A 59 6.79 -8.32 -1.12
CA ARG A 59 7.99 -7.48 -1.15
C ARG A 59 7.82 -6.23 -0.31
N ILE A 60 8.89 -5.71 0.25
CA ILE A 60 8.87 -4.59 1.20
C ILE A 60 8.50 -3.30 0.46
N LEU A 61 7.43 -2.62 0.90
CA LEU A 61 7.07 -1.27 0.46
C LEU A 61 7.68 -0.22 1.39
N GLY A 62 7.63 -0.48 2.69
CA GLY A 62 8.13 0.43 3.70
C GLY A 62 8.00 -0.12 5.10
N PHE A 63 8.39 0.65 6.09
CA PHE A 63 8.53 0.17 7.46
C PHE A 63 8.34 1.29 8.48
N LEU A 64 7.94 0.92 9.70
CA LEU A 64 7.89 1.83 10.85
C LEU A 64 9.28 2.00 11.46
N ALA A 65 9.52 3.14 12.10
CA ALA A 65 10.72 3.31 12.92
C ALA A 65 10.82 2.18 13.97
N GLY A 66 11.93 1.43 13.95
CA GLY A 66 12.15 0.29 14.84
C GLY A 66 11.46 -1.02 14.43
N ALA A 67 11.03 -1.15 13.17
CA ALA A 67 10.51 -2.39 12.62
C ALA A 67 11.49 -3.57 12.81
N ARG A 68 10.95 -4.74 13.20
CA ARG A 68 11.73 -5.96 13.48
C ARG A 68 11.75 -6.94 12.31
N GLY A 69 10.83 -6.78 11.35
CA GLY A 69 10.73 -7.64 10.17
C GLY A 69 11.82 -7.39 9.11
N MET A 70 12.62 -6.34 9.26
CA MET A 70 13.69 -6.02 8.30
C MET A 70 14.98 -6.80 8.60
N ALA A 71 15.49 -7.51 7.60
CA ALA A 71 16.50 -8.54 7.81
C ALA A 71 17.93 -8.05 8.09
N ARG A 72 18.33 -6.82 7.71
CA ARG A 72 19.60 -6.18 8.16
C ARG A 72 19.89 -4.76 7.63
N ASP A 73 19.22 -4.29 6.59
CA ASP A 73 19.54 -3.00 5.97
C ASP A 73 18.45 -1.95 6.24
N VAL A 74 18.30 -1.55 7.50
CA VAL A 74 17.41 -0.44 7.86
C VAL A 74 18.10 0.86 7.45
N PRO A 75 17.54 1.65 6.51
CA PRO A 75 18.16 2.89 6.08
C PRO A 75 18.14 3.93 7.21
N ILE A 76 19.05 4.91 7.12
CA ILE A 76 19.04 6.06 8.03
C ILE A 76 17.74 6.83 7.81
N LEU A 77 16.98 7.03 8.90
CA LEU A 77 15.72 7.76 8.84
C LEU A 77 15.98 9.25 8.68
N LEU A 78 15.37 9.85 7.66
CA LEU A 78 15.29 11.30 7.55
C LEU A 78 14.23 11.84 8.52
N PRO A 79 14.37 13.10 8.97
CA PRO A 79 13.33 13.75 9.75
C PRO A 79 11.99 13.68 9.02
N PRO A 80 10.91 13.23 9.69
CA PRO A 80 9.60 13.23 9.07
C PRO A 80 9.15 14.67 8.78
N PRO A 81 8.31 14.88 7.75
CA PRO A 81 7.70 16.18 7.51
C PRO A 81 6.77 16.56 8.67
N PRO A 82 6.35 17.84 8.76
CA PRO A 82 5.33 18.26 9.73
C PRO A 82 4.08 17.39 9.62
N GLU A 83 3.46 17.08 10.76
CA GLU A 83 2.23 16.28 10.79
C GLU A 83 1.12 16.99 10.00
N PRO A 84 0.50 16.32 9.02
CA PRO A 84 -0.57 16.92 8.24
C PRO A 84 -1.88 16.95 9.02
N ALA A 85 -2.82 17.80 8.58
CA ALA A 85 -4.18 17.75 9.06
C ALA A 85 -4.86 16.44 8.59
N LEU A 86 -5.18 15.55 9.52
CA LEU A 86 -5.79 14.26 9.21
C LEU A 86 -7.25 14.44 8.80
N ARG A 87 -7.62 13.95 7.61
CA ARG A 87 -9.04 13.88 7.25
C ARG A 87 -9.79 12.82 8.06
N LYS A 88 -11.11 12.95 8.13
CA LYS A 88 -11.99 12.01 8.81
C LYS A 88 -11.79 10.59 8.27
N ARG A 89 -11.64 9.62 9.17
CA ARG A 89 -11.54 8.20 8.81
C ARG A 89 -12.85 7.73 8.17
N PRO A 90 -12.80 7.00 7.05
CA PRO A 90 -13.97 6.38 6.46
C PRO A 90 -14.40 5.16 7.28
N ASN A 91 -15.64 4.71 7.08
CA ASN A 91 -16.10 3.46 7.66
C ASN A 91 -15.34 2.29 7.05
N VAL A 92 -15.00 1.31 7.88
CA VAL A 92 -14.31 0.11 7.44
C VAL A 92 -15.29 -0.74 6.61
N PRO A 93 -14.98 -1.05 5.34
CA PRO A 93 -15.82 -1.89 4.51
C PRO A 93 -15.70 -3.36 4.91
N THR A 94 -16.53 -4.22 4.30
CA THR A 94 -16.32 -5.66 4.37
C THR A 94 -14.96 -6.03 3.76
N LEU A 95 -14.08 -6.59 4.57
CA LEU A 95 -12.74 -6.98 4.14
C LEU A 95 -12.80 -8.29 3.36
N ARG A 96 -12.24 -8.29 2.14
CA ARG A 96 -12.17 -9.47 1.28
C ARG A 96 -11.19 -10.50 1.84
N ALA A 97 -11.39 -11.76 1.42
CA ALA A 97 -10.52 -12.86 1.79
C ALA A 97 -9.07 -12.58 1.39
N ARG A 98 -8.14 -13.02 2.26
CA ARG A 98 -6.71 -12.84 2.07
C ARG A 98 -6.17 -13.91 1.11
N PRO A 99 -5.38 -13.53 0.09
CA PRO A 99 -4.70 -14.50 -0.75
C PRO A 99 -3.60 -15.23 0.03
N LEU A 100 -3.16 -16.37 -0.50
CA LEU A 100 -2.00 -17.08 0.03
C LEU A 100 -0.77 -16.18 -0.10
N ARG A 101 -0.06 -15.98 1.03
CA ARG A 101 1.15 -15.18 1.06
C ARG A 101 2.29 -15.91 0.36
N ARG A 102 2.94 -15.23 -0.59
CA ARG A 102 4.12 -15.74 -1.30
C ARG A 102 5.35 -15.73 -0.40
N ALA A 103 6.44 -16.37 -0.81
CA ALA A 103 7.72 -16.26 -0.11
C ALA A 103 8.15 -14.77 -0.03
N ALA A 104 8.78 -14.39 1.08
CA ALA A 104 9.26 -13.03 1.27
C ALA A 104 10.33 -12.68 0.22
N GLY A 105 10.20 -11.49 -0.36
CA GLY A 105 11.19 -10.91 -1.27
C GLY A 105 11.92 -9.72 -0.66
N GLY A 106 12.81 -9.11 -1.44
CA GLY A 106 13.43 -7.83 -1.10
C GLY A 106 12.47 -6.64 -1.24
N TRP A 107 13.01 -5.47 -1.56
CA TRP A 107 12.20 -4.28 -1.84
C TRP A 107 11.26 -4.47 -3.03
N SER A 108 10.08 -3.86 -2.92
CA SER A 108 9.10 -3.83 -3.99
C SER A 108 9.59 -3.00 -5.16
N ARG A 109 9.07 -3.30 -6.36
CA ARG A 109 9.19 -2.41 -7.52
C ARG A 109 8.25 -1.20 -7.43
N HIS A 110 7.33 -1.21 -6.47
CA HIS A 110 6.39 -0.13 -6.22
C HIS A 110 6.94 0.77 -5.11
N VAL A 111 6.84 2.08 -5.32
CA VAL A 111 7.17 3.08 -4.29
C VAL A 111 6.01 3.17 -3.31
N LEU A 112 6.31 3.25 -2.01
CA LEU A 112 5.31 3.33 -0.94
C LEU A 112 4.29 4.44 -1.17
N LEU A 113 4.77 5.64 -1.52
CA LEU A 113 3.92 6.81 -1.78
C LEU A 113 2.88 6.50 -2.86
N ASP A 114 3.35 6.08 -4.05
CA ASP A 114 2.48 5.74 -5.18
C ASP A 114 1.53 4.59 -4.86
N TYR A 115 1.96 3.63 -4.04
CA TYR A 115 1.16 2.47 -3.65
C TYR A 115 -0.03 2.86 -2.78
N VAL A 116 0.22 3.74 -1.80
CA VAL A 116 -0.79 4.27 -0.88
C VAL A 116 -1.70 5.27 -1.60
N ASP A 117 -1.13 6.14 -2.45
CA ASP A 117 -1.91 7.08 -3.26
C ASP A 117 -2.79 6.38 -4.28
N THR A 118 -2.32 5.31 -4.93
CA THR A 118 -3.15 4.49 -5.83
C THR A 118 -4.26 3.79 -5.05
N SER A 119 -3.97 3.28 -3.85
CA SER A 119 -4.98 2.67 -2.97
C SER A 119 -6.05 3.67 -2.53
N ALA A 120 -5.69 4.95 -2.35
CA ALA A 120 -6.62 6.06 -2.11
C ALA A 120 -7.40 6.43 -3.39
N ALA A 121 -6.72 6.47 -4.54
CA ALA A 121 -7.28 6.86 -5.84
C ALA A 121 -8.23 5.81 -6.44
N LEU A 122 -8.17 4.55 -5.99
CA LEU A 122 -9.09 3.50 -6.41
C LEU A 122 -10.55 3.74 -5.96
N ALA A 123 -10.94 4.93 -5.50
CA ALA A 123 -12.31 5.45 -5.65
C ALA A 123 -12.77 5.34 -7.13
N PRO A 124 -14.07 5.08 -7.39
CA PRO A 124 -14.53 4.08 -8.35
C PRO A 124 -13.98 4.24 -9.78
N VAL A 125 -12.94 3.50 -10.13
CA VAL A 125 -12.71 3.08 -11.52
C VAL A 125 -13.29 1.68 -11.68
N SER A 126 -14.61 1.61 -11.86
CA SER A 126 -15.15 0.58 -12.75
C SER A 126 -14.63 0.91 -14.15
N ALA A 127 -14.15 -0.11 -14.85
CA ALA A 127 -13.65 -0.07 -16.23
C ALA A 127 -12.18 0.34 -16.42
N LEU A 128 -11.33 -0.69 -16.39
CA LEU A 128 -10.33 -0.86 -17.47
C LEU A 128 -10.22 -2.36 -17.79
N LEU A 129 -11.33 -2.92 -18.25
CA LEU A 129 -11.28 -3.94 -19.29
C LEU A 129 -10.96 -3.17 -20.58
N PRO A 130 -9.88 -3.48 -21.32
CA PRO A 130 -9.83 -3.10 -22.71
C PRO A 130 -10.84 -3.96 -23.47
N ALA A 131 -11.99 -3.37 -23.75
CA ALA A 131 -12.88 -3.89 -24.77
C ALA A 131 -12.20 -3.73 -26.14
N ALA A 132 -12.15 -4.86 -26.86
CA ALA A 132 -12.09 -4.99 -28.31
C ALA A 132 -10.87 -4.40 -29.07
N ARG A 133 -10.14 -5.33 -29.71
CA ARG A 133 -9.79 -5.17 -31.12
C ARG A 133 -10.12 -6.46 -31.86
N THR A 134 -11.37 -6.56 -32.30
CA THR A 134 -11.72 -7.39 -33.44
C THR A 134 -11.23 -6.65 -34.68
N ALA A 135 -10.15 -7.15 -35.29
CA ALA A 135 -9.80 -6.85 -36.67
C ALA A 135 -9.47 -8.19 -37.32
N LEU A 136 -10.52 -8.87 -37.78
CA LEU A 136 -10.45 -10.03 -38.63
C LEU A 136 -10.50 -9.49 -40.06
N ASN A 137 -9.33 -9.30 -40.66
CA ASN A 137 -9.16 -9.09 -42.10
C ASN A 137 -7.71 -9.39 -42.43
N ASP A 138 -7.44 -10.66 -42.75
CA ASP A 138 -6.42 -11.03 -43.71
C ASP A 138 -7.00 -12.21 -44.52
N LEU A 139 -7.52 -11.86 -45.70
CA LEU A 139 -7.80 -12.79 -46.79
C LEU A 139 -6.47 -13.29 -47.37
N PRO A 140 -6.45 -14.54 -47.86
CA PRO A 140 -5.78 -14.79 -49.13
C PRO A 140 -6.73 -15.50 -50.10
N GLY A 141 -6.91 -14.93 -51.28
CA GLY A 141 -7.74 -15.49 -52.37
C GLY A 141 -7.91 -14.50 -53.51
#